data_AF-A0A1V5ZCL3-F1
#
_entry.id   AF-A0A1V5ZCL3-F1
#
_cell.length_a   1.000
_cell.length_b   1.000
_cell.length_c   1.000
_cell.angle_alpha   90.00
_cell.angle_beta   90.00
_cell.angle_gamma   90.00
#
_symmetry.space_group_name_H-M   'P 1'
#
loop_
_entity.id
_entity.type
_entity.pdbx_description
1 polymer ?
#
loop_
_entity_poly.entity_id
_entity_poly.type
_entity_poly.pdbx_seq_one_letter_code
_entity_poly.pdbx_strand_id
1 'polypeptide(L)'
;MERTNALHVVLPEKVDLVTIDVAWTRQRLIIPAAFRLLRDGGLVVTLVKPQYEATRKERRGGVLPRESVSEVLSRVRTEVRLVDGEILAELESPIKGAGGNTEFLWLVRSGNSTSEIRC
;
A
#
# COMPACT_ATOMS: atom_id res chain seq x y z
N MET A 1 8.25 7.68 -16.77
CA MET A 1 8.22 6.48 -17.64
C MET A 1 6.77 6.07 -17.78
N GLU A 2 6.24 6.02 -18.99
CA GLU A 2 4.86 5.60 -19.22
C GLU A 2 4.81 4.16 -19.73
N ARG A 3 3.65 3.50 -19.59
CA ARG A 3 3.43 2.12 -20.08
C ARG A 3 4.43 1.08 -19.56
N THR A 4 5.01 1.34 -18.39
CA THR A 4 5.93 0.42 -17.70
C THR A 4 5.21 -0.21 -16.51
N ASN A 5 5.38 -1.52 -16.30
CA ASN A 5 4.80 -2.20 -15.14
C ASN A 5 5.57 -1.82 -13.86
N ALA A 6 4.90 -1.15 -12.93
CA ALA A 6 5.48 -0.72 -11.65
C ALA A 6 6.04 -1.87 -10.80
N LEU A 7 5.57 -3.11 -10.98
CA LEU A 7 6.13 -4.28 -10.27
C LEU A 7 7.54 -4.66 -10.76
N HIS A 8 7.97 -4.17 -11.92
CA HIS A 8 9.25 -4.52 -12.55
C HIS A 8 10.06 -3.30 -12.99
N VAL A 9 9.61 -2.09 -12.64
CA VAL A 9 10.33 -0.86 -12.99
C VAL A 9 11.68 -0.84 -12.26
N VAL A 10 12.69 -0.35 -12.98
CA VAL A 10 14.02 -0.07 -12.43
C VAL A 10 14.28 1.41 -12.68
N LEU A 11 14.68 2.12 -11.64
CA LEU A 11 15.05 3.53 -11.72
C LEU A 11 16.57 3.67 -11.83
N PRO A 12 17.08 4.73 -12.48
CA PRO A 12 18.52 4.97 -12.57
C PRO A 12 19.15 5.26 -11.19
N GLU A 13 18.36 5.73 -10.23
CA GLU A 13 18.77 6.00 -8.85
C GLU A 13 17.65 5.67 -7.86
N LYS A 14 18.01 5.52 -6.58
CA LYS A 14 17.07 5.28 -5.49
C LYS A 14 16.40 6.59 -5.04
N VAL A 15 15.12 6.51 -4.69
CA VAL A 15 14.32 7.68 -4.28
C VAL A 15 14.04 7.70 -2.77
N ASP A 16 13.75 8.87 -2.22
CA ASP A 16 13.36 9.05 -0.81
C ASP A 16 11.90 8.65 -0.55
N LEU A 17 11.04 8.80 -1.56
CA LEU A 17 9.59 8.66 -1.43
C LEU A 17 9.01 7.98 -2.66
N VAL A 18 8.13 7.00 -2.43
CA VAL A 18 7.27 6.42 -3.47
C VAL A 18 5.81 6.64 -3.08
N THR A 19 5.01 7.22 -3.98
CA THR A 19 3.56 7.30 -3.83
C THR A 19 2.88 6.22 -4.66
N ILE A 20 1.93 5.49 -4.09
CA ILE A 20 1.21 4.40 -4.76
C ILE A 20 -0.27 4.73 -4.85
N ASP A 21 -0.77 4.85 -6.07
CA ASP A 21 -2.20 4.84 -6.38
C ASP A 21 -2.43 3.82 -7.50
N VAL A 22 -2.86 2.62 -7.11
CA VAL A 22 -3.12 1.51 -8.03
C VAL A 22 -4.52 0.96 -7.81
N ALA A 23 -5.10 0.37 -8.84
CA ALA A 23 -6.41 -0.28 -8.75
C ALA A 23 -6.25 -1.77 -8.38
N TRP A 24 -6.11 -2.64 -9.38
CA TRP A 24 -6.18 -4.10 -9.20
C TRP A 24 -4.93 -4.76 -8.61
N THR A 25 -3.86 -4.01 -8.42
CA THR A 25 -2.63 -4.52 -7.81
C THR A 25 -2.74 -4.42 -6.30
N ARG A 26 -2.70 -5.57 -5.63
CA ARG A 26 -2.76 -5.63 -4.17
C ARG A 26 -1.54 -5.00 -3.50
N GLN A 27 -1.74 -4.41 -2.33
CA GLN A 27 -0.70 -3.78 -1.50
C GLN A 27 0.45 -4.75 -1.19
N ARG A 28 0.14 -6.01 -0.87
CA ARG A 28 1.14 -7.06 -0.62
C ARG A 28 2.10 -7.32 -1.79
N LEU A 29 1.76 -6.88 -3.01
CA LEU A 29 2.59 -7.03 -4.20
C LEU A 29 3.33 -5.74 -4.56
N ILE A 30 2.64 -4.60 -4.49
CA ILE A 30 3.22 -3.32 -4.94
C ILE A 30 4.13 -2.67 -3.90
N ILE A 31 3.86 -2.85 -2.60
CA ILE A 31 4.71 -2.31 -1.53
C ILE A 31 6.14 -2.87 -1.56
N PRO A 32 6.39 -4.20 -1.65
CA PRO A 32 7.75 -4.70 -1.75
C PRO A 32 8.42 -4.29 -3.08
N ALA A 33 7.64 -4.09 -4.15
CA ALA A 33 8.17 -3.51 -5.38
C ALA A 33 8.65 -2.07 -5.16
N ALA A 34 7.88 -1.24 -4.45
CA ALA A 34 8.26 0.12 -4.09
C ALA A 34 9.49 0.17 -3.16
N PHE A 35 9.60 -0.73 -2.19
CA PHE A 35 10.78 -0.81 -1.30
C PHE A 35 12.08 -1.01 -2.08
N ARG A 36 12.07 -1.77 -3.17
CA ARG A 36 13.26 -1.91 -4.03
C ARG A 36 13.68 -0.63 -4.74
N LEU A 37 12.80 0.37 -4.83
CA LEU A 37 13.11 1.68 -5.44
C LEU A 37 13.61 2.70 -4.41
N LEU A 38 13.43 2.42 -3.12
CA LEU A 38 13.81 3.33 -2.04
C LEU A 38 15.30 3.21 -1.70
N ARG A 39 15.85 4.34 -1.24
CA ARG A 39 17.09 4.36 -0.44
C ARG A 39 16.79 3.99 1.01
N ASP A 40 17.82 3.79 1.81
CA ASP A 40 17.67 3.51 3.24
C ASP A 40 16.94 4.66 3.95
N GLY A 41 15.96 4.32 4.78
CA GLY A 41 15.10 5.31 5.46
C GLY A 41 14.01 5.94 4.57
N GLY A 42 13.93 5.57 3.29
CA GLY A 42 12.87 6.04 2.39
C GLY A 42 11.47 5.59 2.83
N LEU A 43 10.46 6.31 2.34
CA LEU A 43 9.06 6.13 2.74
C LEU A 43 8.15 5.78 1.56
N VAL A 44 7.05 5.10 1.85
CA VAL A 44 5.94 4.86 0.92
C VAL A 44 4.69 5.54 1.45
N VAL A 45 4.03 6.33 0.60
CA VAL A 45 2.66 6.79 0.85
C VAL A 45 1.75 6.05 -0.12
N THR A 46 0.88 5.19 0.40
CA THR A 46 0.02 4.33 -0.43
C THR A 46 -1.46 4.59 -0.17
N LEU A 47 -2.23 4.70 -1.26
CA LEU A 47 -3.68 4.73 -1.21
C LEU A 47 -4.21 3.29 -1.21
N VAL A 48 -4.61 2.82 -0.04
CA VAL A 48 -5.24 1.53 0.16
C VAL A 48 -6.71 1.63 -0.22
N LYS A 49 -7.12 0.76 -1.14
CA LYS A 49 -8.47 0.67 -1.68
C LYS A 49 -9.08 -0.68 -1.28
N PRO A 50 -9.76 -0.77 -0.12
CA PRO A 50 -10.25 -2.04 0.43
C PRO A 50 -11.04 -2.89 -0.58
N GLN A 51 -11.78 -2.29 -1.51
CA GLN A 51 -12.53 -2.99 -2.55
C GLN A 51 -11.68 -3.77 -3.57
N TYR A 52 -10.38 -3.48 -3.69
CA TYR A 52 -9.45 -4.26 -4.53
C TYR A 52 -8.70 -5.33 -3.72
N GLU A 53 -8.67 -5.19 -2.39
CA GLU A 53 -8.09 -6.16 -1.46
C GLU A 53 -9.09 -7.23 -1.02
N ALA A 54 -10.38 -6.86 -0.99
CA ALA A 54 -11.48 -7.75 -0.68
C ALA A 54 -11.64 -8.88 -1.72
N THR A 55 -12.19 -10.00 -1.26
CA THR A 55 -12.61 -11.09 -2.13
C THR A 55 -13.85 -10.71 -2.93
N ARG A 56 -14.18 -11.49 -3.98
CA ARG A 56 -15.38 -11.23 -4.78
C ARG A 56 -16.68 -11.32 -3.97
N LYS A 57 -16.73 -12.16 -2.94
CA LYS A 57 -17.94 -12.38 -2.11
C LYS A 57 -18.23 -11.23 -1.14
N GLU A 58 -17.20 -10.48 -0.76
CA GLU A 58 -17.34 -9.35 0.17
C GLU A 58 -17.86 -8.08 -0.54
N ARG A 59 -17.94 -8.07 -1.87
CA ARG A 59 -18.31 -6.88 -2.66
C ARG A 59 -19.69 -7.02 -3.27
N ARG A 60 -20.39 -5.90 -3.41
CA ARG A 60 -21.70 -5.79 -4.08
C ARG A 60 -21.56 -4.81 -5.23
N GLY A 61 -21.62 -5.30 -6.47
CA GLY A 61 -21.45 -4.43 -7.65
C GLY A 61 -20.11 -3.70 -7.72
N GLY A 62 -19.03 -4.26 -7.14
CA GLY A 62 -17.71 -3.62 -7.07
C GLY A 62 -17.52 -2.66 -5.88
N VAL A 63 -18.57 -2.43 -5.08
CA VAL A 63 -18.50 -1.64 -3.84
C VAL A 63 -18.30 -2.58 -2.64
N LEU A 64 -17.39 -2.21 -1.75
CA LEU A 64 -17.21 -2.89 -0.47
C LEU A 64 -18.17 -2.26 0.57
N PRO A 65 -19.05 -3.05 1.20
CA PRO A 65 -19.91 -2.56 2.28
C PRO A 65 -19.08 -2.00 3.44
N ARG A 66 -19.59 -0.94 4.09
CA ARG A 66 -18.84 -0.19 5.12
C ARG A 66 -18.49 -1.06 6.32
N GLU A 67 -19.37 -1.99 6.67
CA GLU A 67 -19.19 -2.97 7.75
C GLU A 67 -18.02 -3.94 7.51
N SER A 68 -17.66 -4.21 6.24
CA SER A 68 -16.56 -5.11 5.87
C SER A 68 -15.21 -4.39 5.77
N VAL A 69 -15.19 -3.05 5.73
CA VAL A 69 -13.96 -2.25 5.54
C VAL A 69 -12.93 -2.54 6.63
N SER A 70 -13.34 -2.57 7.90
CA SER A 70 -12.43 -2.78 9.02
C SER A 70 -11.73 -4.14 8.95
N GLU A 71 -12.48 -5.20 8.63
CA GLU A 71 -11.94 -6.55 8.50
C GLU A 71 -10.94 -6.64 7.34
N VAL A 72 -11.28 -6.06 6.20
CA VAL A 72 -10.39 -6.05 5.02
C VAL A 72 -9.11 -5.30 5.34
N LEU A 73 -9.18 -4.11 5.95
CA LEU A 73 -7.99 -3.36 6.37
C LEU A 73 -7.13 -4.16 7.36
N SER A 74 -7.74 -4.88 8.30
CA SER A 74 -7.00 -5.74 9.24
C SER A 74 -6.17 -6.79 8.51
N ARG A 75 -6.73 -7.45 7.49
CA ARG A 75 -5.99 -8.40 6.65
C ARG A 75 -4.87 -7.72 5.87
N VAL A 76 -5.14 -6.55 5.28
CA VAL A 76 -4.13 -5.79 4.54
C VAL A 76 -2.97 -5.39 5.46
N ARG A 77 -3.22 -4.95 6.70
CA ARG A 77 -2.16 -4.65 7.68
C ARG A 77 -1.27 -5.86 7.93
N THR A 78 -1.88 -7.03 8.12
CA THR A 78 -1.13 -8.29 8.29
C THR A 78 -0.29 -8.61 7.06
N GLU A 79 -0.86 -8.51 5.86
CA GLU A 79 -0.13 -8.75 4.61
C GLU A 79 1.03 -7.76 4.40
N VAL A 80 0.86 -6.49 4.77
CA VAL A 80 1.92 -5.47 4.70
C VAL A 80 3.06 -5.78 5.67
N ARG A 81 2.75 -6.20 6.91
CA ARG A 81 3.76 -6.63 7.88
C ARG A 81 4.54 -7.87 7.43
N LEU A 82 3.88 -8.80 6.74
CA LEU A 82 4.51 -10.01 6.20
C LEU A 82 5.51 -9.73 5.06
N VAL A 83 5.48 -8.54 4.47
CA VAL A 83 6.44 -8.09 3.45
C VAL A 83 7.38 -7.01 4.00
N ASP A 84 7.67 -7.09 5.31
CA ASP A 84 8.53 -6.17 6.05
C ASP A 84 8.06 -4.71 6.01
N GLY A 85 6.76 -4.46 5.87
CA GLY A 85 6.20 -3.12 5.92
C GLY A 85 5.81 -2.69 7.33
N GLU A 86 6.43 -1.63 7.82
CA GLU A 86 6.05 -0.94 9.05
C GLU A 86 5.06 0.19 8.72
N ILE A 87 3.83 0.10 9.21
CA ILE A 87 2.80 1.13 9.00
C ILE A 87 2.95 2.19 10.10
N LEU A 88 3.38 3.38 9.71
CA LEU A 88 3.66 4.51 10.61
C LEU A 88 2.43 5.36 10.89
N ALA A 89 1.53 5.48 9.91
CA ALA A 89 0.29 6.24 10.04
C ALA A 89 -0.77 5.74 9.06
N GLU A 90 -2.03 5.90 9.43
CA GLU A 90 -3.19 5.58 8.61
C GLU A 90 -4.23 6.68 8.75
N LEU A 91 -4.82 7.10 7.64
CA LEU A 91 -5.97 8.02 7.63
C LEU A 91 -6.99 7.62 6.58
N GLU A 92 -8.27 7.90 6.84
CA GLU A 92 -9.31 7.81 5.80
C GLU A 92 -9.08 8.93 4.76
N SER A 93 -9.16 8.58 3.48
CA SER A 93 -9.11 9.55 2.39
C SER A 93 -10.32 10.49 2.46
N PRO A 94 -10.14 11.82 2.32
CA PRO A 94 -11.26 12.75 2.26
C PRO A 94 -12.08 12.60 0.97
N ILE A 95 -11.53 11.93 -0.04
CA ILE A 95 -12.17 11.69 -1.33
C ILE A 95 -12.61 10.23 -1.39
N LYS A 96 -13.86 10.01 -1.78
CA LYS A 96 -14.39 8.66 -2.02
C LYS A 96 -13.94 8.14 -3.39
N GLY A 97 -13.59 6.86 -3.43
CA GLY A 97 -13.21 6.17 -4.65
C GLY A 97 -14.40 5.83 -5.55
N ALA A 98 -14.12 5.06 -6.60
CA ALA A 98 -15.14 4.61 -7.56
C ALA A 98 -16.31 3.91 -6.84
N GLY A 99 -17.55 4.26 -7.20
CA GLY A 99 -18.75 3.70 -6.57
C GLY A 99 -18.96 4.12 -5.10
N GLY A 100 -18.27 5.17 -4.62
CA GLY A 100 -18.39 5.66 -3.25
C GLY A 100 -17.57 4.87 -2.23
N ASN A 101 -16.65 4.00 -2.70
CA ASN A 101 -15.79 3.23 -1.81
C ASN A 101 -14.96 4.15 -0.90
N THR A 102 -14.82 3.74 0.36
CA THR A 102 -13.95 4.44 1.32
C THR A 102 -12.53 3.92 1.14
N GLU A 103 -11.58 4.84 0.96
CA GLU A 103 -10.16 4.56 0.71
C GLU A 103 -9.31 5.17 1.84
N PHE A 104 -8.06 4.73 1.98
CA PHE A 104 -7.22 5.10 3.12
C PHE A 104 -5.80 5.42 2.65
N LEU A 105 -5.21 6.51 3.16
CA LEU A 105 -3.79 6.80 2.95
C LEU A 105 -2.98 6.23 4.09
N TRP A 106 -1.98 5.42 3.76
CA TRP A 106 -1.04 4.84 4.71
C TRP A 106 0.36 5.39 4.46
N LEU A 107 1.07 5.72 5.53
CA LEU A 107 2.51 5.95 5.51
C LEU A 107 3.20 4.66 5.97
N VAL A 108 4.09 4.14 5.13
CA VAL A 108 4.75 2.85 5.34
C VAL A 108 6.26 3.01 5.17
N ARG A 109 7.03 2.36 6.04
CA ARG A 109 8.50 2.26 5.97
C ARG A 109 8.91 0.79 5.78
N SER A 110 10.03 0.56 5.12
CA SER A 110 10.65 -0.77 5.05
C SER A 110 11.30 -1.11 6.40
N GLY A 111 10.93 -2.25 6.98
CA GLY A 111 11.47 -2.78 8.24
C GLY A 111 12.96 -3.17 8.14
N ASN A 112 13.48 -3.32 6.92
CA ASN A 112 14.92 -3.54 6.67
C ASN A 112 15.77 -2.26 6.79
N SER A 113 15.17 -1.15 7.22
CA SER A 113 15.90 0.09 7.55
C SER A 113 16.62 -0.09 8.88
N THR A 114 17.69 -0.87 8.88
CA THR A 114 18.51 -1.12 10.06
C THR A 114 19.12 0.20 10.52
N SER A 115 18.59 0.75 11.61
CA SER A 115 19.39 1.62 12.46
C SER A 115 20.41 0.72 13.14
N GLU A 116 21.69 0.79 12.74
CA GLU A 116 22.79 0.29 13.57
C GLU A 116 22.70 0.99 14.93
N ILE A 117 21.99 0.39 15.90
CA ILE A 117 22.22 0.69 17.31
C ILE A 117 23.46 -0.12 17.68
N ARG A 118 24.62 0.50 17.48
CA ARG A 118 25.85 0.08 18.16
C ARG A 118 25.71 0.51 19.62
N CYS A 119 25.47 -0.45 20.50
CA CYS A 119 25.93 -0.36 21.89
C CYS A 119 27.33 -0.98 21.96
#